data_AF-A0A4V2BI77-F1
#
_entry.id   AF-A0A4V2BI77-F1
#
_cell.length_a   1.000
_cell.length_b   1.000
_cell.length_c   1.000
_cell.angle_alpha   90.00
_cell.angle_beta   90.00
_cell.angle_gamma   90.00
#
_symmetry.space_group_name_H-M   'P 1'
#
loop_
_entity.id
_entity.type
_entity.pdbx_description
1 polymer ?
#
loop_
_entity_poly.entity_id
_entity_poly.type
_entity_poly.pdbx_seq_one_letter_code
_entity_poly.pdbx_strand_id
1 'polypeptide(L)' 'MVIGGGVIGLATALALIEAGRGVRVVDAGKAGGGASHGNCGTITPSHAPPLAAPGM' A
#
# COMPACT_ATOMS: atom_id res chain seq x y z
N MET A 1 -7.76 7.25 14.27
CA MET A 1 -8.31 7.69 12.97
C MET A 1 -7.22 7.54 11.93
N VAL A 2 -7.52 7.04 10.73
CA VAL A 2 -6.57 6.88 9.62
C VAL A 2 -7.12 7.65 8.42
N ILE A 3 -6.27 8.44 7.76
CA ILE A 3 -6.61 9.20 6.56
C ILE A 3 -5.91 8.54 5.38
N GLY A 4 -6.68 8.20 4.35
CA GLY A 4 -6.23 7.42 3.20
C GLY A 4 -6.65 5.96 3.31
N GLY A 5 -7.37 5.50 2.29
CA GLY A 5 -7.86 4.13 2.09
C GLY A 5 -7.04 3.36 1.05
N GLY A 6 -5.82 3.79 0.74
CA GLY A 6 -4.85 3.00 -0.04
C GLY A 6 -4.22 1.87 0.78
N VAL A 7 -3.34 1.08 0.16
CA VAL A 7 -2.73 -0.13 0.75
C VAL A 7 -2.05 0.14 2.09
N ILE A 8 -1.35 1.27 2.23
CA ILE A 8 -0.67 1.66 3.48
C ILE A 8 -1.69 2.00 4.58
N GLY A 9 -2.73 2.78 4.25
CA GLY A 9 -3.75 3.19 5.21
C GLY A 9 -4.58 2.01 5.70
N LEU A 10 -4.97 1.11 4.80
CA LEU A 10 -5.70 -0.12 5.16
C LEU A 10 -4.86 -1.10 5.97
N ALA A 11 -3.59 -1.32 5.60
CA ALA A 11 -2.67 -2.16 6.38
C ALA A 11 -2.45 -1.59 7.80
N THR A 12 -2.30 -0.26 7.91
CA THR A 12 -2.19 0.41 9.21
C THR A 12 -3.47 0.26 10.03
N ALA A 13 -4.65 0.44 9.41
CA ALA A 13 -5.93 0.27 10.07
C ALA A 13 -6.12 -1.15 10.61
N LEU A 14 -5.74 -2.17 9.83
CA LEU A 14 -5.77 -3.56 10.25
C LEU A 14 -4.89 -3.80 11.48
N ALA A 15 -3.62 -3.38 11.44
CA ALA A 15 -2.70 -3.54 12.56
C ALA A 15 -3.20 -2.84 13.84
N LEU A 16 -3.87 -1.70 13.70
CA LEU A 16 -4.48 -0.98 14.83
C LEU A 16 -5.70 -1.73 15.40
N ILE A 17 -6.53 -2.32 14.55
CA ILE A 17 -7.67 -3.17 14.97
C ILE A 17 -7.17 -4.39 15.73
N GLU A 18 -6.14 -5.06 15.23
CA GLU A 18 -5.52 -6.23 15.88
C GLU A 18 -4.90 -5.86 17.24
N ALA A 19 -4.42 -4.63 17.40
CA ALA A 19 -3.97 -4.09 18.67
C ALA A 19 -5.12 -3.64 19.62
N GLY A 20 -6.38 -3.97 19.30
CA GLY A 20 -7.55 -3.68 20.14
C GLY A 20 -8.04 -2.24 20.07
N ARG A 21 -7.67 -1.47 19.03
CA ARG A 21 -8.07 -0.07 18.90
C ARG A 21 -9.28 0.09 17.99
N GLY A 22 -10.18 1.01 18.36
CA GLY A 22 -11.24 1.48 17.46
C GLY A 22 -10.67 2.32 16.33
N VAL A 23 -10.90 1.92 15.08
CA VAL A 23 -10.37 2.60 13.90
C VAL A 23 -11.50 3.12 13.02
N ARG A 24 -11.36 4.37 12.58
CA ARG A 24 -12.13 4.96 11.49
C ARG A 24 -11.17 5.35 10.37
N VAL A 25 -11.44 4.86 9.17
CA VAL A 25 -10.72 5.21 7.94
C VAL A 25 -11.56 6.22 7.17
N VAL A 26 -10.90 7.28 6.67
CA VAL A 26 -11.51 8.29 5.81
C VAL A 26 -10.68 8.38 4.53
N ASP A 27 -11.32 8.27 3.38
CA ASP A 27 -10.72 8.47 2.07
C ASP A 27 -11.62 9.39 1.22
N ALA A 28 -11.03 10.16 0.31
CA ALA A 28 -11.77 11.05 -0.57
C ALA A 28 -12.45 10.31 -1.75
N GLY A 29 -11.99 9.11 -2.07
CA GLY A 29 -12.52 8.25 -3.12
C GLY A 29 -12.83 6.83 -2.64
N LYS A 30 -12.72 5.87 -3.55
CA LYS A 30 -12.97 4.45 -3.24
C LYS A 30 -11.79 3.86 -2.47
N ALA A 31 -12.08 3.10 -1.41
CA ALA A 31 -11.06 2.30 -0.74
C ALA A 31 -10.32 1.38 -1.72
N GLY A 32 -8.99 1.31 -1.58
CA GLY A 32 -8.09 0.64 -2.50
C GLY A 32 -7.82 1.40 -3.81
N GLY A 33 -8.35 2.61 -3.98
CA GLY A 33 -8.18 3.43 -5.18
C GLY A 33 -6.83 4.14 -5.31
N GLY A 34 -6.73 5.04 -6.30
CA GLY A 34 -5.53 5.83 -6.57
C GLY A 34 -4.30 4.99 -6.94
N ALA A 35 -3.12 5.37 -6.45
CA ALA A 35 -1.88 4.64 -6.69
C ALA A 35 -1.91 3.19 -6.18
N SER A 36 -2.78 2.87 -5.21
CA SER A 36 -2.94 1.50 -4.72
C SER A 36 -3.69 0.60 -5.70
N HIS A 37 -4.53 1.14 -6.59
CA HIS A 37 -5.17 0.35 -7.64
C HIS A 37 -4.28 0.21 -8.88
N GLY A 38 -3.59 1.29 -9.27
CA GLY A 38 -2.73 1.34 -10.46
C GLY A 38 -1.30 0.82 -10.25
N ASN A 39 -1.05 0.02 -9.22
CA ASN A 39 0.28 -0.51 -8.94
C ASN A 39 0.62 -1.72 -9.84
N CYS A 40 1.90 -2.11 -9.90
CA CYS A 40 2.39 -3.22 -10.74
C CYS A 40 2.05 -4.62 -10.20
N GLY A 41 1.56 -4.72 -8.96
CA GLY A 41 1.25 -5.98 -8.29
C GLY A 41 2.48 -6.74 -7.79
N THR A 42 3.68 -6.15 -7.85
CA THR A 42 4.93 -6.78 -7.46
C THR A 42 5.32 -6.42 -6.03
N ILE A 43 5.85 -7.40 -5.30
CA ILE A 43 6.53 -7.17 -4.02
C ILE A 43 8.02 -7.36 -4.30
N THR A 44 8.72 -6.26 -4.53
CA THR A 44 10.15 -6.28 -4.84
C THR A 44 10.91 -5.53 -3.75
N PRO A 45 11.58 -6.24 -2.82
CA PRO A 45 12.29 -5.62 -1.69
C PRO A 45 13.55 -4.84 -2.13
N SER A 46 13.92 -4.86 -3.41
CA SER A 46 15.07 -4.15 -4.00
C SER A 46 14.85 -3.80 -5.50
N HIS A 47 15.88 -3.30 -6.19
CA HIS A 47 15.88 -3.17 -7.65
C HIS A 47 15.74 -4.55 -8.30
N ALA A 48 14.78 -4.70 -9.23
CA ALA A 48 14.92 -5.74 -10.25
C ALA A 48 16.31 -5.59 -10.87
N PRO A 49 17.07 -6.69 -11.12
CA PRO A 49 18.40 -6.61 -11.71
C PRO A 49 18.39 -5.68 -12.94
N PRO A 50 19.51 -4.98 -13.25
CA PRO A 50 19.47 -3.73 -13.98
C PRO A 50 18.67 -3.86 -15.27
N LEU A 51 17.71 -2.95 -15.48
CA LEU A 51 16.87 -2.93 -16.68
C LEU A 51 17.69 -2.74 -17.97
N ALA A 52 18.94 -2.28 -17.84
CA ALA A 52 19.98 -2.32 -18.85
C ALA A 52 21.35 -2.52 -18.18
N ALA A 53 21.92 -3.72 -18.28
CA ALA A 53 23.34 -3.95 -18.05
C ALA A 53 23.94 -4.55 -19.34
N PRO A 54 24.87 -3.86 -20.01
CA PRO A 54 25.64 -4.47 -21.10
C PRO A 54 26.49 -5.60 -20.52
N GLY A 55 26.34 -6.83 -21.04
CA GLY A 55 27.22 -7.96 -20.73
C GLY A 55 26.70 -9.00 -19.75
N MET A 56 25.37 -9.12 -19.55
CA MET A 56 24.74 -10.36 -19.07
C MET A 56 24.33 -11.25 -20.24
#